data_AF-A0A2D4GUW9-F1
#
_entry.id   AF-A0A2D4GUW9-F1
#
_cell.length_a   1.000
_cell.length_b   1.000
_cell.length_c   1.000
_cell.angle_alpha   90.00
_cell.angle_beta   90.00
_cell.angle_gamma   90.00
#
_symmetry.space_group_name_H-M   'P 1'
#
loop_
_entity.id
_entity.type
_entity.pdbx_description
1 polymer ?
#
loop_
_entity_poly.entity_id
_entity_poly.type
_entity_poly.pdbx_seq_one_letter_code
_entity_poly.pdbx_strand_id
1 'polypeptide(L)'
;MQLHELTHYHQSGGEKSVCTMLYLMALQELNRCPFRVVDEINQGMDPINERRVFDVVVETACKKSTSQYFFITPKLLQNLSYGEKMTVLLVYNGSSMLESTKWDSKAFFRRRRRFQR
;
A
#
# COMPACT_ATOMS: atom_id res chain seq x y z
N MET A 1 25.12 7.62 -15.43
CA MET A 1 24.88 6.62 -14.36
C MET A 1 25.01 5.24 -14.98
N GLN A 2 25.89 4.39 -14.46
CA GLN A 2 26.17 3.06 -15.01
C GLN A 2 25.20 2.06 -14.37
N LEU A 3 24.42 1.34 -15.18
CA LEU A 3 23.50 0.29 -14.71
C LEU A 3 24.33 -0.94 -14.32
N HIS A 4 24.11 -1.48 -13.12
CA HIS A 4 24.78 -2.68 -12.61
C HIS A 4 23.80 -3.85 -12.56
N GLU A 5 24.29 -5.05 -12.89
CA GLU A 5 23.50 -6.28 -12.84
C GLU A 5 23.15 -6.66 -11.39
N LEU A 6 21.92 -7.12 -11.19
CA LEU A 6 21.43 -7.56 -9.88
C LEU A 6 22.09 -8.89 -9.50
N THR A 7 23.08 -8.82 -8.62
CA THR A 7 23.78 -9.99 -8.09
C THR A 7 23.56 -10.12 -6.59
N HIS A 8 23.60 -11.35 -6.08
CA HIS A 8 23.40 -11.65 -4.66
C HIS A 8 24.38 -10.92 -3.73
N TYR A 9 25.53 -10.48 -4.23
CA TYR A 9 26.64 -9.95 -3.43
C TYR A 9 26.71 -8.42 -3.34
N HIS A 10 26.02 -7.67 -4.22
CA HIS A 10 26.20 -6.21 -4.30
C HIS A 10 25.05 -5.38 -3.75
N GLN A 11 23.84 -5.96 -3.64
CA GLN A 11 22.63 -5.22 -3.25
C GLN A 11 22.24 -5.51 -1.80
N SER A 12 21.76 -4.48 -1.11
CA SER A 12 21.16 -4.59 0.22
C SER A 12 19.89 -5.44 0.20
N GLY A 13 19.47 -5.94 1.37
CA GLY A 13 18.19 -6.66 1.50
C GLY A 13 16.99 -5.84 1.02
N GLY A 14 16.98 -4.54 1.30
CA GLY A 14 15.93 -3.62 0.86
C GLY A 14 15.87 -3.46 -0.66
N GLU A 15 17.01 -3.29 -1.33
CA GLU A 15 17.07 -3.16 -2.80
C GLU A 15 16.58 -4.43 -3.51
N LYS A 16 16.92 -5.61 -2.97
CA LYS A 16 16.43 -6.89 -3.49
C LYS A 16 14.90 -7.01 -3.37
N SER A 17 14.33 -6.59 -2.25
CA SER A 17 12.87 -6.56 -2.04
C SER A 17 12.17 -5.59 -2.99
N VAL A 18 12.70 -4.38 -3.16
CA VAL A 18 12.16 -3.39 -4.11
C VAL A 18 12.19 -3.94 -5.54
N CYS A 19 13.31 -4.52 -5.96
CA CYS A 19 13.43 -5.03 -7.33
C CYS A 19 12.51 -6.22 -7.60
N THR A 20 12.40 -7.14 -6.64
CA THR A 20 11.45 -8.26 -6.73
C THR A 20 10.03 -7.73 -6.89
N MET A 21 9.69 -6.66 -6.17
CA MET A 21 8.36 -6.09 -6.23
C MET A 21 8.06 -5.40 -7.58
N LEU A 22 8.99 -4.60 -8.08
CA LEU A 22 8.87 -3.99 -9.40
C LEU A 22 8.69 -5.06 -10.50
N TYR A 23 9.45 -6.15 -10.42
CA TYR A 23 9.32 -7.29 -11.33
C TYR A 23 7.94 -7.93 -11.24
N LEU A 24 7.44 -8.22 -10.03
CA LEU A 24 6.10 -8.79 -9.84
C LEU A 24 5.00 -7.87 -10.38
N MET A 25 5.10 -6.56 -10.17
CA MET A 25 4.15 -5.58 -10.70
C MET A 25 4.16 -5.55 -12.24
N ALA A 26 5.34 -5.58 -12.86
CA ALA A 26 5.45 -5.66 -14.32
C ALA A 26 4.79 -6.92 -14.89
N LEU A 27 4.95 -8.07 -14.21
CA LEU A 27 4.26 -9.31 -14.60
C LEU A 27 2.73 -9.23 -14.42
N GLN A 28 2.25 -8.47 -13.43
CA GLN A 28 0.81 -8.28 -13.26
C GLN A 28 0.20 -7.56 -14.46
N GLU A 29 0.89 -6.58 -15.06
CA GLU A 29 0.39 -5.86 -16.25
C GLU A 29 0.23 -6.75 -17.49
N LEU A 30 0.99 -7.85 -17.57
CA LEU A 30 0.96 -8.77 -18.71
C LEU A 30 -0.16 -9.83 -18.63
N ASN A 31 -0.72 -10.05 -17.43
CA ASN A 31 -1.72 -11.08 -17.21
C ASN A 31 -3.11 -10.46 -17.04
N ARG A 32 -4.17 -11.06 -17.58
CA ARG A 32 -5.55 -10.65 -17.30
C ARG A 32 -6.15 -11.52 -16.21
N CYS A 33 -6.54 -10.90 -15.10
CA CYS A 33 -7.31 -11.55 -14.04
C CYS A 33 -8.46 -10.62 -13.58
N PRO A 34 -9.54 -11.14 -12.98
CA PRO A 34 -10.65 -10.30 -12.51
C PRO A 34 -10.24 -9.42 -11.31
N PHE A 35 -9.40 -9.95 -10.41
CA PHE A 35 -8.85 -9.22 -9.27
C PHE A 35 -7.47 -9.77 -8.86
N ARG A 36 -6.74 -8.99 -8.07
CA ARG A 36 -5.44 -9.36 -7.48
C ARG A 36 -5.45 -9.05 -6.00
N VAL A 37 -4.80 -9.92 -5.23
CA VAL A 37 -4.58 -9.71 -3.81
C VAL A 37 -3.08 -9.57 -3.59
N VAL A 38 -2.71 -8.54 -2.85
CA VAL A 38 -1.34 -8.19 -2.53
C VAL A 38 -1.27 -8.03 -1.02
N ASP A 39 -0.48 -8.89 -0.38
CA ASP A 39 -0.32 -8.92 1.07
C ASP A 39 1.15 -8.70 1.45
N GLU A 40 1.40 -8.00 2.55
CA GLU A 40 2.73 -7.73 3.11
C GLU A 40 3.79 -7.19 2.13
N ILE A 41 3.35 -6.49 1.08
CA ILE A 41 4.22 -5.99 -0.02
C ILE A 41 5.34 -5.06 0.47
N ASN A 42 5.09 -4.40 1.61
CA ASN A 42 5.90 -3.34 2.16
C ASN A 42 6.71 -3.80 3.39
N GLN A 43 6.81 -5.10 3.67
CA GLN A 43 7.66 -5.61 4.75
C GLN A 43 9.11 -5.85 4.30
N GLY A 44 10.06 -5.71 5.24
CA GLY A 44 11.48 -6.00 4.99
C GLY A 44 12.22 -4.92 4.20
N MET A 45 11.67 -3.71 4.13
CA MET A 45 12.29 -2.53 3.50
C MET A 45 12.42 -1.40 4.51
N ASP A 46 13.36 -0.48 4.28
CA ASP A 46 13.40 0.77 5.04
C ASP A 46 12.23 1.71 4.66
N PRO A 47 11.89 2.71 5.49
CA PRO A 47 10.73 3.57 5.27
C PRO A 47 10.73 4.34 3.93
N ILE A 48 11.90 4.60 3.34
CA ILE A 48 12.01 5.32 2.07
C ILE A 48 11.58 4.39 0.93
N ASN A 49 12.12 3.16 0.94
CA ASN A 49 11.81 2.14 -0.05
C ASN A 49 10.36 1.64 0.06
N GLU A 50 9.84 1.46 1.27
CA GLU A 50 8.43 1.12 1.49
C GLU A 50 7.48 2.13 0.84
N ARG A 51 7.76 3.42 1.01
CA ARG A 51 6.95 4.49 0.42
C ARG A 51 7.02 4.47 -1.11
N ARG A 52 8.21 4.34 -1.68
CA ARG A 52 8.39 4.27 -3.14
C ARG A 52 7.63 3.08 -3.75
N VAL A 53 7.73 1.91 -3.13
CA VAL A 53 7.00 0.71 -3.59
C VAL A 53 5.49 0.95 -3.52
N PHE A 54 5.00 1.53 -2.42
CA PHE A 54 3.58 1.85 -2.28
C PHE A 54 3.08 2.81 -3.37
N ASP A 55 3.84 3.87 -3.68
CA ASP A 55 3.46 4.83 -4.73
C ASP A 55 3.32 4.13 -6.10
N VAL A 56 4.25 3.23 -6.45
CA VAL A 56 4.19 2.45 -7.70
C VAL A 56 3.01 1.47 -7.71
N VAL A 57 2.69 0.85 -6.57
CA VAL A 57 1.50 -0.03 -6.44
C VAL A 57 0.22 0.76 -6.67
N VAL A 58 0.08 1.93 -6.04
CA VAL A 58 -1.11 2.78 -6.19
C VAL A 58 -1.25 3.26 -7.64
N GLU A 59 -0.16 3.71 -8.25
CA GLU A 59 -0.16 4.13 -9.66
C GLU A 59 -0.62 2.99 -10.57
N THR A 60 -0.01 1.80 -10.42
CA THR A 60 -0.34 0.61 -11.22
C THR A 60 -1.80 0.19 -11.03
N ALA A 61 -2.28 0.14 -9.78
CA ALA A 61 -3.65 -0.26 -9.46
C ALA A 61 -4.70 0.75 -9.97
N CYS A 62 -4.36 2.05 -10.03
CA CYS A 62 -5.30 3.11 -10.40
C CYS A 62 -5.34 3.45 -11.90
N LYS A 63 -4.46 2.85 -12.73
CA LYS A 63 -4.44 3.01 -14.20
C LYS A 63 -5.82 2.77 -14.83
N LYS A 64 -6.01 3.18 -16.08
CA LYS A 64 -7.22 2.84 -16.83
C LYS A 64 -7.14 1.37 -17.24
N SER A 65 -8.26 0.63 -17.15
CA SER A 65 -8.37 -0.76 -17.62
C SER A 65 -7.56 -1.82 -16.84
N THR A 66 -7.15 -1.52 -15.61
CA THR A 66 -6.52 -2.49 -14.68
C THR A 66 -7.58 -3.29 -13.92
N SER A 67 -7.22 -4.51 -13.53
CA SER A 67 -8.01 -5.38 -12.64
C SER A 67 -8.24 -4.75 -11.27
N GLN A 68 -9.20 -5.26 -10.49
CA GLN A 68 -9.37 -4.80 -9.11
C GLN A 68 -8.19 -5.26 -8.23
N TYR A 69 -7.63 -4.37 -7.42
CA TYR A 69 -6.57 -4.71 -6.46
C TYR A 69 -7.10 -4.67 -5.03
N PHE A 70 -6.80 -5.71 -4.26
CA PHE A 70 -6.94 -5.76 -2.82
C PHE A 70 -5.54 -5.69 -2.23
N PHE A 71 -5.24 -4.58 -1.57
CA PHE A 71 -3.98 -4.40 -0.86
C PHE A 71 -4.22 -4.57 0.65
N ILE A 72 -3.49 -5.50 1.25
CA ILE A 72 -3.57 -5.84 2.67
C ILE A 72 -2.21 -5.52 3.28
N THR A 73 -2.23 -4.71 4.34
CA THR A 73 -1.02 -4.40 5.10
C THR A 73 -1.40 -4.12 6.56
N PRO A 74 -0.64 -4.64 7.54
CA PRO A 74 -0.78 -4.25 8.94
C PRO A 74 -0.16 -2.87 9.19
N LYS A 75 0.61 -2.33 8.24
CA LYS A 75 1.36 -1.07 8.39
C LYS A 75 0.72 0.04 7.56
N LEU A 76 -0.05 0.90 8.22
CA LEU A 76 -0.54 2.13 7.59
C LEU A 76 0.59 3.16 7.50
N LEU A 77 1.08 3.41 6.29
CA LEU A 77 2.03 4.49 6.04
C LEU A 77 1.29 5.84 6.19
N GLN A 78 1.87 6.77 6.95
CA GLN A 78 1.31 8.11 7.11
C GLN A 78 1.59 8.95 5.86
N ASN A 79 0.74 9.91 5.50
CA ASN A 79 0.92 10.82 4.35
C ASN A 79 1.07 10.11 3.01
N LEU A 80 0.31 9.04 2.79
CA LEU A 80 0.25 8.36 1.51
C LEU A 80 -0.51 9.19 0.47
N SER A 81 -0.11 9.03 -0.78
CA SER A 81 -0.89 9.47 -1.93
C SER A 81 -2.06 8.49 -2.14
N TYR A 82 -3.28 9.00 -2.11
CA TYR A 82 -4.48 8.21 -2.37
C TYR A 82 -5.00 8.53 -3.78
N GLY A 83 -5.08 7.52 -4.64
CA GLY A 83 -5.70 7.66 -5.94
C GLY A 83 -7.22 7.77 -5.85
N GLU A 84 -7.86 8.45 -6.81
CA GLU A 84 -9.32 8.68 -6.80
C GLU A 84 -10.15 7.38 -6.77
N LYS A 85 -9.61 6.28 -7.31
CA LYS A 85 -10.28 4.97 -7.33
C LYS A 85 -9.99 4.11 -6.10
N MET A 86 -9.19 4.61 -5.17
CA MET A 86 -8.77 3.84 -4.00
C MET A 86 -9.83 3.92 -2.90
N THR A 87 -10.12 2.78 -2.28
CA THR A 87 -10.93 2.71 -1.06
C THR A 87 -10.07 2.15 0.07
N VAL A 88 -10.06 2.83 1.21
CA VAL A 88 -9.32 2.39 2.40
C VAL A 88 -10.31 1.76 3.38
N LEU A 89 -10.05 0.52 3.75
CA LEU A 89 -10.80 -0.20 4.78
C LEU A 89 -9.89 -0.41 5.98
N LEU A 90 -10.31 0.10 7.14
CA LEU A 90 -9.62 -0.10 8.41
C LEU A 90 -10.38 -1.13 9.23
N VAL A 91 -9.77 -2.27 9.48
CA VAL A 91 -10.32 -3.31 10.34
C VAL A 91 -9.82 -3.08 11.76
N TYR A 92 -10.73 -2.82 12.68
CA TYR A 92 -10.42 -2.63 14.10
C TYR A 92 -11.36 -3.50 14.93
N ASN A 93 -10.80 -4.39 15.74
CA ASN A 93 -11.55 -5.29 16.63
C ASN A 93 -11.18 -5.03 18.10
N GLY A 94 -11.29 -3.76 18.52
CA GLY A 94 -11.10 -3.39 19.92
C GLY A 94 -12.41 -3.48 20.71
N SER A 95 -12.31 -3.66 22.03
CA SER A 95 -13.46 -3.72 22.95
C SER A 95 -14.36 -2.48 22.90
N SER A 96 -13.81 -1.33 22.51
CA SER A 96 -14.53 -0.05 22.36
C SER A 96 -14.90 0.27 20.90
N MET A 97 -14.85 -0.72 19.99
CA MET A 97 -15.21 -0.50 18.59
C MET A 97 -16.71 -0.22 18.46
N LEU A 98 -17.03 0.80 17.67
CA LEU A 98 -18.41 1.12 17.33
C LEU A 98 -18.90 0.11 16.29
N GLU A 99 -20.16 -0.32 16.42
CA GLU A 99 -20.85 -1.01 15.32
C GLU A 99 -20.80 -0.14 14.06
N SER A 100 -20.68 -0.79 12.89
CA SER A 100 -20.59 -0.09 11.60
C SER A 100 -21.76 0.86 11.35
N THR A 101 -22.96 0.52 11.84
CA THR A 101 -24.18 1.33 11.79
C THR A 101 -24.13 2.59 12.66
N LYS A 102 -23.25 2.62 13.67
CA LYS A 102 -23.08 3.74 14.62
C LYS A 102 -21.91 4.66 14.22
N TRP A 103 -21.27 4.42 13.07
CA TRP A 103 -20.18 5.25 12.58
C TRP A 103 -20.68 6.63 12.13
N ASP A 104 -20.09 7.69 12.69
CA ASP A 104 -20.35 9.09 12.33
C ASP A 104 -19.03 9.81 12.07
N SER A 105 -18.78 10.12 10.79
CA SER A 105 -17.59 10.82 10.33
C SER A 105 -17.48 12.23 10.91
N LYS A 106 -18.59 12.96 11.05
CA LYS A 106 -18.60 14.32 11.63
C LYS A 106 -18.25 14.29 13.11
N ALA A 107 -18.79 13.32 13.86
CA ALA A 107 -18.43 13.11 15.25
C ALA A 107 -16.95 12.72 15.41
N PHE A 108 -16.42 11.87 14.52
CA PHE A 108 -15.00 11.51 14.50
C PHE A 108 -14.09 12.73 14.30
N PHE A 109 -14.34 13.56 13.27
CA PHE A 109 -13.56 14.78 13.03
C PHE A 109 -13.65 15.78 14.20
N ARG A 110 -14.83 15.91 14.82
CA ARG A 110 -15.00 16.75 16.02
C ARG A 110 -14.16 16.24 17.19
N ARG A 111 -14.11 14.93 17.43
CA ARG A 111 -13.27 14.34 18.48
C ARG A 111 -11.78 14.55 18.18
N ARG A 112 -11.32 14.27 16.95
CA ARG A 112 -9.91 14.47 16.54
C ARG A 112 -9.42 15.89 16.81
N ARG A 113 -10.22 16.91 16.48
CA ARG A 113 -9.86 18.33 16.73
C ARG A 113 -9.66 18.66 18.21
N ARG A 114 -10.28 17.92 19.14
CA ARG A 114 -10.07 18.13 20.59
C ARG A 114 -8.75 17.56 21.08
N PHE A 115 -8.22 16.52 20.43
CA PHE A 115 -6.94 15.88 20.76
C PHE A 115 -5.72 16.54 20.10
N GLN A 116 -5.94 17.48 19.18
CA GLN A 116 -4.87 18.26 18.53
C GLN A 116 -4.62 19.62 19.22
N ARG A 117 -5.18 19.82 20.42
CA ARG A 117 -4.81 20.88 21.36
C ARG A 117 -4.00 20.25 22.49
#